data_AF-A0A7V5LS64-F1
#
_entry.id   AF-A0A7V5LS64-F1
#
_cell.length_a   1.000
_cell.length_b   1.000
_cell.length_c   1.000
_cell.angle_alpha   90.00
_cell.angle_beta   90.00
_cell.angle_gamma   90.00
#
_symmetry.space_group_name_H-M   'P 1'
#
loop_
_entity.id
_entity.type
_entity.pdbx_description
1 polymer ?
#
loop_
_entity_poly.entity_id
_entity_poly.type
_entity_poly.pdbx_seq_one_letter_code
_entity_poly.pdbx_strand_id
1 'polypeptide(L)' 'MRKIFLTALICLGGVFFLWSQEVKKVGALKTEAEIIVDGALNEAVWQKAPTASNFIQFEPQRGKPATLRTVVRVLY' A
#
# COMPACT_ATOMS: atom_id res chain seq x y z
N MET A 1 37.96 -17.16 -21.70
CA MET A 1 37.72 -15.70 -21.55
C MET A 1 36.29 -15.27 -21.91
N ARG A 2 35.71 -15.70 -23.05
CA ARG A 2 34.32 -15.37 -23.46
C ARG A 2 33.21 -15.84 -22.49
N LYS A 3 33.40 -16.96 -21.79
CA LYS A 3 32.41 -17.50 -20.84
C LYS A 3 32.37 -16.76 -19.50
N ILE A 4 33.49 -16.17 -19.08
CA ILE A 4 33.61 -15.41 -17.82
C ILE A 4 32.90 -14.05 -17.93
N PHE A 5 32.95 -13.44 -19.12
CA PHE A 5 32.19 -12.22 -19.42
C PHE A 5 30.67 -12.44 -19.44
N LEU A 6 30.21 -13.60 -19.91
CA LEU A 6 28.78 -13.95 -19.92
C LEU A 6 28.22 -14.20 -18.51
N THR A 7 28.99 -14.83 -17.60
CA THR A 7 28.57 -15.01 -16.21
C THR A 7 28.58 -13.71 -15.41
N ALA A 8 29.55 -12.81 -15.66
CA ALA A 8 29.58 -11.50 -15.01
C ALA A 8 28.36 -10.62 -15.39
N LEU A 9 27.88 -10.71 -16.64
CA LEU A 9 26.72 -9.96 -17.12
C LEU A 9 25.38 -10.45 -16.51
N ILE A 10 25.27 -11.75 -16.23
CA ILE A 10 24.10 -12.36 -15.58
C ILE A 10 24.04 -11.99 -14.08
N CYS A 11 25.18 -11.93 -13.39
CA CYS A 11 25.23 -11.53 -11.99
C CYS A 11 24.92 -10.04 -11.78
N LEU A 12 25.23 -9.17 -12.77
CA LEU A 12 24.92 -7.74 -12.68
C LEU A 12 23.42 -7.43 -12.93
N GLY A 13 22.73 -8.27 -13.71
CA GLY A 13 21.28 -8.14 -13.95
C GLY A 13 20.39 -8.66 -12.82
N GLY A 14 20.91 -9.55 -11.95
CA GLY A 14 20.14 -10.21 -10.89
C GLY A 14 19.73 -9.30 -9.71
N VAL A 15 20.30 -8.10 -9.59
CA VAL A 15 20.03 -7.20 -8.46
C VAL A 15 18.72 -6.42 -8.60
N PHE A 16 18.14 -6.36 -9.82
CA PHE A 16 16.88 -5.63 -10.09
C PHE A 16 15.62 -6.29 -9.52
N PHE A 17 15.71 -7.49 -8.95
CA PHE A 17 14.59 -8.20 -8.32
C PHE A 17 14.51 -8.07 -6.80
N LEU A 18 15.29 -7.16 -6.19
CA LEU A 18 15.07 -6.73 -4.81
C LEU A 18 13.86 -5.80 -4.75
N TRP A 19 12.67 -6.36 -4.98
CA TRP A 19 11.40 -5.67 -4.78
C TRP A 19 11.20 -5.47 -3.28
N SER A 20 11.69 -4.36 -2.76
CA SER A 20 11.25 -3.85 -1.46
C SER A 20 9.77 -3.48 -1.58
N GLN A 21 8.92 -4.04 -0.73
CA GLN A 21 7.50 -3.68 -0.67
C GLN A 21 7.40 -2.21 -0.29
N GLU A 22 6.90 -1.37 -1.20
CA GLU A 22 6.68 0.04 -0.91
C GLU A 22 5.64 0.19 0.19
N VAL A 23 5.99 0.88 1.27
CA VAL A 23 5.06 1.11 2.39
C VAL A 23 3.97 2.05 1.92
N LYS A 24 2.71 1.59 1.97
CA LYS A 24 1.54 2.41 1.62
C LYS A 24 1.41 3.57 2.62
N LYS A 25 1.32 4.79 2.10
CA LYS A 25 1.12 6.03 2.88
C LYS A 25 -0.23 6.65 2.54
N VAL A 26 -0.81 7.33 3.52
CA VAL A 26 -2.05 8.10 3.35
C VAL A 26 -1.94 9.38 4.17
N GLY A 27 -2.46 10.49 3.63
CA GLY A 27 -2.53 11.74 4.38
C GLY A 27 -3.66 11.69 5.39
N ALA A 28 -3.40 12.17 6.60
CA ALA A 28 -4.43 12.44 7.59
C ALA A 28 -5.00 13.85 7.36
N LEU A 29 -6.33 13.99 7.42
CA LEU A 29 -7.00 15.27 7.27
C LEU A 29 -7.36 15.82 8.66
N LYS A 30 -6.93 17.05 8.96
CA LYS A 30 -7.34 17.74 10.18
C LYS A 30 -8.84 18.04 10.14
N THR A 31 -9.54 17.81 11.24
CA THR A 31 -10.97 18.16 11.38
C THR A 31 -11.23 18.95 12.65
N GLU A 32 -12.13 19.92 12.55
CA GLU A 32 -12.75 20.60 13.71
C GLU A 32 -14.19 20.12 13.93
N ALA A 33 -14.71 19.29 13.03
CA ALA A 33 -16.02 18.67 13.18
C ALA A 33 -16.00 17.59 14.27
N GLU A 34 -17.07 17.54 15.05
CA GLU A 34 -17.32 16.45 15.99
C GLU A 34 -17.46 15.11 15.23
N ILE A 35 -16.79 14.07 15.74
CA ILE A 35 -16.83 12.71 15.21
C ILE A 35 -17.40 11.81 16.29
N ILE A 36 -18.47 11.09 15.97
CA ILE A 36 -19.06 10.11 16.88
C ILE A 36 -18.44 8.75 16.58
N VAL A 37 -17.82 8.13 17.58
CA VAL A 37 -17.16 6.82 17.41
C VAL A 37 -18.18 5.70 17.67
N ASP A 38 -19.12 5.53 16.74
CA ASP A 38 -20.18 4.51 16.79
C ASP A 38 -20.04 3.41 15.72
N GLY A 39 -19.06 3.56 14.82
CA GLY A 39 -18.81 2.64 13.70
C GLY A 39 -19.53 3.02 12.40
N ALA A 40 -20.37 4.06 12.40
CA ALA A 40 -20.88 4.68 11.20
C ALA A 40 -19.88 5.74 10.69
N LEU A 41 -19.73 5.85 9.37
CA LEU A 41 -18.88 6.88 8.73
C LEU A 41 -19.76 7.82 7.92
N ASN A 42 -20.74 8.43 8.59
CA ASN A 42 -21.79 9.22 7.96
C ASN A 42 -21.53 10.74 8.02
N GLU A 43 -20.53 11.19 8.79
CA GLU A 43 -20.14 12.59 8.85
C GLU A 43 -19.51 13.05 7.52
N ALA A 44 -19.88 14.24 7.07
CA ALA A 44 -19.48 14.75 5.75
C ALA A 44 -17.96 14.91 5.60
N VAL A 45 -17.22 15.12 6.69
CA VAL A 45 -15.76 15.27 6.66
C VAL A 45 -15.05 13.99 6.21
N TRP A 46 -15.63 12.81 6.46
CA TRP A 46 -15.08 11.55 5.97
C TRP A 46 -14.95 11.52 4.45
N GLN A 47 -15.91 12.11 3.72
CA GLN A 47 -15.85 12.15 2.26
C GLN A 47 -14.68 12.97 1.72
N LYS A 48 -14.21 13.97 2.49
CA LYS A 48 -13.10 14.86 2.12
C LYS A 48 -11.73 14.26 2.40
N ALA A 49 -11.63 13.31 3.34
CA ALA A 49 -10.36 12.71 3.73
C ALA A 49 -9.73 11.89 2.59
N PRO A 50 -8.41 11.97 2.37
CA PRO A 50 -7.71 11.10 1.42
C PRO A 50 -7.99 9.62 1.69
N THR A 51 -8.05 8.83 0.61
CA THR A 51 -8.37 7.40 0.68
C THR A 51 -7.15 6.54 0.36
N ALA A 52 -6.81 5.63 1.27
CA ALA A 52 -5.98 4.47 0.96
C ALA A 52 -6.88 3.28 0.57
N SER A 53 -6.57 2.68 -0.57
CA SER A 53 -7.25 1.51 -1.12
C SER A 53 -6.26 0.60 -1.86
N ASN A 54 -6.76 -0.44 -2.52
CA ASN A 54 -5.93 -1.38 -3.30
C ASN A 54 -4.81 -1.99 -2.45
N PHE A 55 -5.20 -2.57 -1.33
CA PHE A 55 -4.29 -3.27 -0.44
C PHE A 55 -3.89 -4.62 -1.04
N ILE A 56 -2.73 -5.11 -0.63
CA ILE A 56 -2.37 -6.52 -0.80
C ILE A 56 -2.81 -7.29 0.44
N GLN A 57 -2.98 -8.59 0.29
CA GLN A 57 -3.35 -9.48 1.39
C GLN A 57 -2.17 -10.36 1.82
N PHE A 58 -2.15 -10.74 3.09
CA PHE A 58 -1.24 -11.74 3.62
C PHE A 58 -1.79 -13.16 3.37
N GLU A 59 -3.09 -13.31 3.52
CA GLU A 59 -3.86 -14.53 3.31
C GLU A 59 -5.08 -14.28 2.41
N PRO A 60 -5.63 -15.30 1.73
CA PRO A 60 -5.10 -16.66 1.62
C PRO A 60 -3.85 -16.75 0.73
N GLN A 61 -3.64 -15.76 -0.14
CA GLN A 61 -2.49 -15.71 -1.05
C GLN A 61 -1.67 -14.44 -0.80
N ARG A 62 -0.53 -14.61 -0.15
CA ARG A 62 0.37 -13.52 0.22
C ARG A 62 0.79 -12.68 -0.98
N GLY A 63 0.75 -11.36 -0.81
CA GLY A 63 1.25 -10.39 -1.78
C GLY A 63 0.34 -10.18 -3.00
N LYS A 64 -0.74 -10.97 -3.13
CA LYS A 64 -1.76 -10.72 -4.14
C LYS A 64 -2.65 -9.53 -3.73
N PRO A 65 -3.33 -8.87 -4.69
CA PRO A 65 -4.38 -7.91 -4.36
C PRO A 65 -5.38 -8.50 -3.38
N ALA A 66 -5.84 -7.67 -2.44
CA ALA A 66 -6.85 -8.08 -1.47
C ALA A 66 -8.15 -8.48 -2.17
N THR A 67 -8.64 -9.67 -1.82
CA THR A 67 -9.92 -10.20 -2.31
C THR A 67 -11.11 -9.44 -1.76
N LEU A 68 -10.97 -8.86 -0.56
CA LEU A 68 -11.95 -7.98 0.05
C LEU A 68 -11.54 -6.52 -0.18
N ARG A 69 -12.48 -5.72 -0.67
CA ARG A 69 -12.27 -4.28 -0.86
C ARG A 69 -12.16 -3.60 0.50
N THR A 70 -10.98 -3.08 0.79
CA THR A 70 -10.71 -2.27 1.98
C THR A 70 -10.41 -0.84 1.61
N VAL A 71 -11.04 0.10 2.30
CA VAL A 71 -10.87 1.54 2.15
C VAL A 71 -10.55 2.11 3.53
N VAL A 72 -9.43 2.83 3.63
CA VAL A 72 -8.99 3.48 4.87
C VAL A 72 -8.94 4.98 4.65
N ARG A 73 -9.44 5.73 5.63
CA ARG A 73 -9.37 7.19 5.74
C ARG A 73 -8.88 7.54 7.13
N VAL A 74 -8.16 8.65 7.27
CA VAL A 74 -7.59 9.07 8.56
C VAL A 74 -7.93 10.54 8.79
N LEU A 75 -8.51 10.82 9.95
CA LEU A 75 -8.78 12.16 10.46
C LEU A 75 -7.99 12.38 11.77
N TYR A 76 -7.73 13.64 12.11
CA TYR A 76 -7.15 14.04 13.39
C TYR A 76 -7.62 15.42 13.85
#